data_AF-A0A6A6H518-F1
#
_entry.id   AF-A0A6A6H518-F1
#
_cell.length_a   1.000
_cell.length_b   1.000
_cell.length_c   1.000
_cell.angle_alpha   90.00
_cell.angle_beta   90.00
_cell.angle_gamma   90.00
#
_symmetry.space_group_name_H-M   'P 1'
#
loop_
_entity.id
_entity.type
_entity.pdbx_description
1 polymer ?
#
loop_
_entity_poly.entity_id
_entity_poly.type
_entity_poly.pdbx_seq_one_letter_code
_entity_poly.pdbx_strand_id
1 'polypeptide(L)'
;MAIDRHSSVEEVPVLIVGGSLVGLSLAALLAKHGLKGCLVVEKHSSTAIHPRATVMMPRTMQVFKELGLYDTMRKESLRYYDEHTCIITIESLAGKVINKWLDDVNEGIEKISATRRVFLTQQALEPLLRAKALELGADLSFSTELIDFSQDSDYVTASVYNSQTGTHRKIRAKYMIAADGFNSGVRNKLGIPTRGPGLLSRALTIYFQITDKEALAKLPNAHYSGVIYVANEAVRSFFRFDRDKKESFLVINGAGKPGTEESRFPADTMSMEKAKDYLRAAIGADIGFEIFQLSTWEAIADLPDRFREGRILLAGDAAHRMPPSGGYGGNTGVQDAHNLAWKLAYVLQGMADESLVTETYEAERRPVAKQTVEQATAHYVHRTAPELHYLIQQHNIHEVEPDVDLELAYRYHSKALDTKEEGPIAEHIYSAVARSGSIAHHVLVDTREAKSVPISDFLGEGFVLFVGSNDACWKPAMEKVIADSIDLPRVHIQHLVYEPNSSYAVRYGIEPAGAVLIRPDGIVAWSSNTCLDDVSKAQKILGQVMSRVVCRP
;
A
#
# COMPACT_ATOMS: atom_id res chain seq x y z
N MET A 1 -2.80 54.20 5.96
CA MET A 1 -1.68 53.30 6.30
C MET A 1 -2.12 52.42 7.45
N ALA A 2 -2.20 51.12 7.23
CA ALA A 2 -2.04 50.09 8.25
C ALA A 2 -1.76 48.78 7.51
N ILE A 3 -0.53 48.67 7.01
CA ILE A 3 0.07 47.39 6.67
C ILE A 3 0.39 46.77 8.04
N ASP A 4 -0.35 45.75 8.42
CA ASP A 4 0.16 44.74 9.32
C ASP A 4 -0.19 43.37 8.75
N ARG A 5 0.63 42.95 7.78
CA ARG A 5 0.60 41.60 7.19
C ARG A 5 1.89 40.88 7.61
N HIS A 6 2.08 40.67 8.90
CA HIS A 6 2.89 39.53 9.33
C HIS A 6 1.98 38.30 9.36
N SER A 7 1.69 37.73 8.18
CA SER A 7 1.22 36.34 8.14
C SER A 7 2.42 35.50 8.57
N SER A 8 2.48 35.08 9.82
CA SER A 8 3.50 34.14 10.29
C SER A 8 3.45 32.90 9.39
N VAL A 9 4.56 32.59 8.74
CA VAL A 9 4.69 31.36 7.95
C VAL A 9 4.86 30.23 8.95
N GLU A 10 3.94 29.28 8.92
CA GLU A 10 4.00 28.09 9.76
C GLU A 10 5.08 27.15 9.18
N GLU A 11 6.14 26.85 9.95
CA GLU A 11 7.20 25.95 9.52
C GLU A 11 6.95 24.54 10.08
N VAL A 12 6.94 23.54 9.21
CA VAL A 12 6.75 22.12 9.55
C VAL A 12 7.84 21.26 8.91
N PRO A 13 8.28 20.14 9.50
CA PRO A 13 9.21 19.24 8.83
C PRO A 13 8.65 18.66 7.52
N VAL A 14 7.42 18.16 7.55
CA VAL A 14 6.77 17.53 6.39
C VAL A 14 5.33 18.02 6.29
N LEU A 15 4.93 18.47 5.10
CA LEU A 15 3.55 18.75 4.74
C LEU A 15 3.00 17.58 3.92
N ILE A 16 1.92 16.95 4.37
CA ILE A 16 1.23 15.87 3.66
C ILE A 16 -0.07 16.43 3.09
N VAL A 17 -0.25 16.35 1.78
CA VAL A 17 -1.44 16.83 1.09
C VAL A 17 -2.34 15.64 0.79
N GLY A 18 -3.49 15.56 1.46
CA GLY A 18 -4.41 14.42 1.43
C GLY A 18 -4.43 13.67 2.76
N GLY A 19 -5.61 13.54 3.37
CA GLY A 19 -5.85 12.92 4.69
C GLY A 19 -6.75 11.68 4.62
N SER A 20 -6.60 10.90 3.55
CA SER A 20 -7.20 9.56 3.38
C SER A 20 -6.18 8.46 3.79
N LEU A 21 -6.42 7.21 3.41
CA LEU A 21 -5.62 6.02 3.74
C LEU A 21 -4.10 6.26 3.71
N VAL A 22 -3.57 6.76 2.59
CA VAL A 22 -2.11 6.91 2.39
C VAL A 22 -1.54 8.03 3.26
N GLY A 23 -2.15 9.21 3.25
CA GLY A 23 -1.68 10.35 4.03
C GLY A 23 -1.78 10.13 5.53
N LEU A 24 -2.87 9.53 6.02
CA LEU A 24 -3.02 9.18 7.43
C LEU A 24 -2.04 8.08 7.87
N SER A 25 -1.77 7.09 7.01
CA SER A 25 -0.76 6.06 7.28
C SER A 25 0.63 6.69 7.39
N LEU A 26 0.99 7.58 6.45
CA LEU A 26 2.27 8.28 6.48
C LEU A 26 2.41 9.15 7.75
N ALA A 27 1.38 9.90 8.11
CA ALA A 27 1.38 10.73 9.31
C ALA A 27 1.61 9.90 10.59
N ALA A 28 0.90 8.77 10.73
CA ALA A 28 1.08 7.85 11.85
C ALA A 28 2.50 7.25 11.88
N LEU A 29 3.04 6.86 10.72
CA LEU A 29 4.38 6.26 10.62
C LEU A 29 5.51 7.26 10.89
N LEU A 30 5.40 8.51 10.41
CA LEU A 30 6.35 9.58 10.73
C LEU A 30 6.40 9.83 12.24
N ALA A 31 5.23 9.93 12.88
CA ALA A 31 5.11 10.10 14.31
C ALA A 31 5.68 8.89 15.09
N LYS A 32 5.43 7.66 14.62
CA LYS A 32 6.03 6.43 15.16
C LYS A 32 7.56 6.45 15.10
N HIS A 33 8.16 6.99 14.03
CA HIS A 33 9.61 7.19 13.93
C HIS A 33 10.12 8.45 14.64
N GLY A 34 9.29 9.08 15.48
CA GLY A 34 9.67 10.20 16.33
C GLY A 34 9.75 11.56 15.63
N LEU A 35 9.33 11.66 14.36
CA LEU A 35 9.25 12.95 13.67
C LEU A 35 7.93 13.64 14.02
N LYS A 36 8.01 14.66 14.88
CA LYS A 36 6.86 15.44 15.36
C LYS A 36 6.65 16.71 14.55
N GLY A 37 5.44 17.28 14.61
CA GLY A 37 5.10 18.53 13.94
C GLY A 37 4.84 18.41 12.44
N CYS A 38 4.70 17.18 11.91
CA CYS A 38 4.23 16.96 10.55
C CYS A 38 2.75 17.32 10.43
N LEU A 39 2.39 18.01 9.36
CA LEU A 39 1.04 18.51 9.14
C LEU A 39 0.38 17.80 7.95
N VAL A 40 -0.80 17.23 8.16
CA VAL A 40 -1.69 16.75 7.10
C VAL A 40 -2.71 17.83 6.79
N VAL A 41 -2.90 18.16 5.50
CA VAL A 41 -4.02 18.99 5.03
C VAL A 41 -4.98 18.14 4.19
N GLU A 42 -6.26 18.21 4.53
CA GLU A 42 -7.33 17.48 3.84
C GLU A 42 -8.48 18.43 3.54
N LYS A 43 -8.89 18.51 2.27
CA LYS A 43 -9.91 19.47 1.80
C LYS A 43 -11.31 19.12 2.32
N HIS A 44 -11.59 17.84 2.55
CA HIS A 44 -12.86 17.38 3.10
C HIS A 44 -12.92 17.63 4.62
N SER A 45 -14.12 17.78 5.15
CA SER A 45 -14.34 18.05 6.59
C SER A 45 -14.17 16.80 7.46
N SER A 46 -14.24 15.61 6.87
CA SER A 46 -14.04 14.32 7.54
C SER A 46 -13.49 13.27 6.56
N THR A 47 -13.29 12.06 7.08
CA THR A 47 -12.89 10.87 6.31
C THR A 47 -13.98 10.40 5.34
N ALA A 48 -13.64 9.46 4.46
CA ALA A 48 -14.54 8.94 3.44
C ALA A 48 -15.90 8.48 4.01
N ILE A 49 -16.97 8.95 3.38
CA ILE A 49 -18.37 8.65 3.78
C ILE A 49 -19.03 7.58 2.90
N HIS A 50 -18.43 7.23 1.76
CA HIS A 50 -18.94 6.21 0.85
C HIS A 50 -18.05 4.96 0.88
N PRO A 51 -18.64 3.75 0.81
CA PRO A 51 -17.87 2.53 0.84
C PRO A 51 -17.07 2.37 -0.46
N ARG A 52 -15.78 2.71 -0.38
CA ARG A 52 -14.78 2.28 -1.36
C ARG A 52 -14.18 0.98 -0.86
N ALA A 53 -14.47 -0.11 -1.56
CA ALA A 53 -14.02 -1.44 -1.15
C ALA A 53 -12.50 -1.50 -1.15
N THR A 54 -11.96 -2.05 -0.08
CA THR A 54 -10.52 -2.26 0.04
C THR A 54 -10.29 -3.63 0.65
N VAL A 55 -9.58 -4.49 -0.09
CA VAL A 55 -8.89 -5.64 0.50
C VAL A 55 -7.54 -5.11 0.96
N MET A 56 -7.24 -5.27 2.24
CA MET A 56 -5.91 -5.01 2.80
C MET A 56 -5.09 -6.27 2.67
N MET A 57 -3.98 -6.18 1.93
CA MET A 57 -3.05 -7.28 1.69
C MET A 57 -2.23 -7.58 2.95
N PRO A 58 -1.64 -8.79 3.09
CA PRO A 58 -0.88 -9.16 4.27
C PRO A 58 0.24 -8.16 4.57
N ARG A 59 0.94 -7.68 3.53
CA ARG A 59 2.00 -6.66 3.67
C ARG A 59 1.50 -5.34 4.26
N THR A 60 0.34 -4.86 3.84
CA THR A 60 -0.29 -3.66 4.42
C THR A 60 -0.71 -3.92 5.86
N MET A 61 -1.25 -5.10 6.14
CA MET A 61 -1.62 -5.49 7.50
C MET A 61 -0.41 -5.66 8.42
N GLN A 62 0.80 -5.97 7.91
CA GLN A 62 2.04 -5.94 8.70
C GLN A 62 2.36 -4.50 9.14
N VAL A 63 2.26 -3.52 8.23
CA VAL A 63 2.45 -2.10 8.57
C VAL A 63 1.44 -1.66 9.63
N PHE A 64 0.18 -2.09 9.52
CA PHE A 64 -0.83 -1.80 10.54
C PHE A 64 -0.64 -2.59 11.84
N LYS A 65 0.02 -3.75 11.82
CA LYS A 65 0.46 -4.46 13.03
C LYS A 65 1.52 -3.65 13.77
N GLU A 66 2.47 -3.05 13.06
CA GLU A 66 3.50 -2.17 13.65
C GLU A 66 2.92 -0.90 14.31
N LEU A 67 1.73 -0.46 13.86
CA LEU A 67 0.96 0.63 14.46
C LEU A 67 -0.02 0.16 15.55
N GLY A 68 -0.07 -1.14 15.86
CA GLY A 68 -0.99 -1.72 16.85
C GLY A 68 -2.46 -1.74 16.40
N LEU A 69 -2.71 -1.73 15.09
CA LEU A 69 -4.05 -1.68 14.50
C LEU A 69 -4.54 -3.00 13.91
N TYR A 70 -3.67 -3.99 13.72
CA TYR A 70 -4.01 -5.25 13.05
C TYR A 70 -5.25 -5.93 13.64
N ASP A 71 -5.25 -6.21 14.95
CA ASP A 71 -6.36 -6.92 15.60
C ASP A 71 -7.66 -6.10 15.59
N THR A 72 -7.55 -4.79 15.80
CA THR A 72 -8.70 -3.88 15.77
C THR A 72 -9.33 -3.83 14.38
N MET A 73 -8.52 -3.71 13.32
CA MET A 73 -9.00 -3.69 11.94
C MET A 73 -9.59 -5.03 11.51
N ARG A 74 -8.95 -6.15 11.90
CA ARG A 74 -9.48 -7.49 11.65
C ARG A 74 -10.82 -7.71 12.34
N LYS A 75 -10.92 -7.31 13.61
CA LYS A 75 -12.19 -7.37 14.36
C LYS A 75 -13.28 -6.52 13.70
N GLU A 76 -12.94 -5.32 13.22
CA GLU A 76 -13.89 -4.46 12.52
C GLU A 76 -14.33 -5.08 11.19
N SER A 77 -13.39 -5.63 10.42
CA SER A 77 -13.69 -6.36 9.18
C SER A 77 -14.68 -7.50 9.39
N LEU A 78 -14.48 -8.31 10.44
CA LEU A 78 -15.34 -9.44 10.80
C LEU A 78 -16.77 -9.04 11.21
N ARG A 79 -17.07 -7.75 11.37
CA ARG A 79 -18.46 -7.28 11.53
C ARG A 79 -19.22 -7.25 10.21
N TYR A 80 -18.50 -7.09 9.10
CA TYR A 80 -19.07 -6.84 7.79
C TYR A 80 -18.71 -7.89 6.73
N TYR A 81 -17.65 -8.66 6.92
CA TYR A 81 -17.14 -9.58 5.90
C TYR A 81 -16.65 -10.88 6.52
N ASP A 82 -16.75 -11.96 5.75
CA ASP A 82 -16.12 -13.22 6.10
C ASP A 82 -14.63 -13.16 5.77
N GLU A 83 -13.81 -13.71 6.66
CA GLU A 83 -12.36 -13.76 6.49
C GLU A 83 -11.94 -14.76 5.42
N HIS A 84 -12.68 -15.87 5.31
CA HIS A 84 -12.48 -16.91 4.31
C HIS A 84 -13.55 -16.76 3.23
N THR A 85 -13.14 -16.29 2.06
CA THR A 85 -14.06 -15.98 0.97
C THR A 85 -13.38 -16.09 -0.38
N CYS A 86 -14.14 -16.23 -1.45
CA CYS A 86 -13.62 -16.52 -2.79
C CYS A 86 -13.55 -15.28 -3.70
N ILE A 87 -12.88 -15.41 -4.84
CA ILE A 87 -13.02 -14.50 -5.98
C ILE A 87 -13.48 -15.31 -7.18
N ILE A 88 -14.65 -14.99 -7.73
CA ILE A 88 -15.30 -15.79 -8.77
C ILE A 88 -15.86 -14.92 -9.89
N THR A 89 -16.10 -15.53 -11.05
CA THR A 89 -16.91 -14.97 -12.13
C THR A 89 -18.15 -15.83 -12.33
N ILE A 90 -19.31 -15.21 -12.42
CA ILE A 90 -20.61 -15.85 -12.64
C ILE A 90 -21.35 -15.19 -13.82
N GLU A 91 -22.32 -15.89 -14.41
CA GLU A 91 -23.21 -15.30 -15.42
C GLU A 91 -24.13 -14.24 -14.81
N SER A 92 -24.69 -14.54 -13.64
CA SER A 92 -25.51 -13.68 -12.78
C SER A 92 -25.64 -14.34 -11.41
N LEU A 93 -26.19 -13.66 -10.39
CA LEU A 93 -26.41 -14.30 -9.08
C LEU A 93 -27.29 -15.56 -9.16
N ALA A 94 -28.22 -15.59 -10.11
CA ALA A 94 -29.08 -16.74 -10.40
C ALA A 94 -28.45 -17.77 -11.38
N GLY A 95 -27.37 -17.40 -12.07
CA GLY A 95 -26.77 -18.16 -13.16
C GLY A 95 -25.65 -19.11 -12.72
N LYS A 96 -24.87 -19.58 -13.71
CA LYS A 96 -23.76 -20.50 -13.47
C LYS A 96 -22.49 -19.78 -13.04
N VAL A 97 -21.62 -20.50 -12.32
CA VAL A 97 -20.23 -20.08 -12.11
C VAL A 97 -19.45 -20.33 -13.39
N ILE A 98 -18.82 -19.27 -13.92
CA ILE A 98 -17.99 -19.30 -15.13
C ILE A 98 -16.55 -19.65 -14.74
N ASN A 99 -16.02 -18.99 -13.72
CA ASN A 99 -14.66 -19.21 -13.26
C ASN A 99 -14.51 -19.00 -11.75
N LYS A 100 -13.52 -19.65 -11.15
CA LYS A 100 -13.06 -19.38 -9.79
C LYS A 100 -11.60 -18.94 -9.85
N TRP A 101 -11.35 -17.69 -9.50
CA TRP A 101 -10.00 -17.11 -9.49
C TRP A 101 -9.25 -17.45 -8.21
N LEU A 102 -9.96 -17.42 -7.09
CA LEU A 102 -9.47 -17.84 -5.78
C LEU A 102 -10.61 -18.58 -5.07
N ASP A 103 -10.36 -19.80 -4.59
CA ASP A 103 -11.32 -20.52 -3.75
C ASP A 103 -11.41 -19.89 -2.35
N ASP A 104 -10.26 -19.48 -1.78
CA ASP A 104 -10.18 -18.72 -0.53
C ASP A 104 -9.01 -17.72 -0.58
N VAL A 105 -9.32 -16.44 -0.36
CA VAL A 105 -8.33 -15.35 -0.35
C VAL A 105 -7.31 -15.44 0.80
N ASN A 106 -7.53 -16.28 1.80
CA ASN A 106 -6.63 -16.45 2.93
C ASN A 106 -6.04 -17.86 3.04
N GLU A 107 -6.28 -18.74 2.06
CA GLU A 107 -5.70 -20.08 2.04
C GLU A 107 -4.17 -20.02 1.93
N GLY A 108 -3.47 -20.72 2.84
CA GLY A 108 -2.02 -20.83 2.84
C GLY A 108 -1.26 -19.57 3.28
N ILE A 109 -1.95 -18.44 3.52
CA ILE A 109 -1.31 -17.17 3.90
C ILE A 109 -0.55 -17.28 5.22
N GLU A 110 -1.03 -18.07 6.17
CA GLU A 110 -0.32 -18.32 7.44
C GLU A 110 1.07 -18.95 7.28
N LYS A 111 1.37 -19.58 6.13
CA LYS A 111 2.69 -20.16 5.84
C LYS A 111 3.70 -19.11 5.38
N ILE A 112 3.24 -17.95 4.95
CA ILE A 112 4.07 -16.92 4.29
C ILE A 112 3.90 -15.52 4.90
N SER A 113 3.00 -15.34 5.87
CA SER A 113 2.81 -14.09 6.60
C SER A 113 2.21 -14.32 7.99
N ALA A 114 2.62 -13.49 8.95
CA ALA A 114 2.00 -13.43 10.29
C ALA A 114 0.65 -12.70 10.30
N THR A 115 0.28 -12.06 9.19
CA THR A 115 -0.96 -11.32 8.99
C THR A 115 -1.74 -11.89 7.81
N ARG A 116 -3.07 -11.77 7.86
CA ARG A 116 -4.00 -12.22 6.82
C ARG A 116 -4.50 -11.05 5.97
N ARG A 117 -5.12 -11.36 4.82
CA ARG A 117 -5.92 -10.40 4.05
C ARG A 117 -7.16 -10.02 4.85
N VAL A 118 -7.49 -8.73 4.88
CA VAL A 118 -8.62 -8.18 5.64
C VAL A 118 -9.47 -7.30 4.72
N PHE A 119 -10.79 -7.49 4.70
CA PHE A 119 -11.68 -6.62 3.93
C PHE A 119 -12.20 -5.50 4.81
N LEU A 120 -11.85 -4.26 4.49
CA LEU A 120 -12.32 -3.10 5.24
C LEU A 120 -12.59 -1.97 4.25
N THR A 121 -13.78 -1.40 4.29
CA THR A 121 -14.07 -0.20 3.50
C THR A 121 -13.29 0.98 4.08
N GLN A 122 -13.00 1.97 3.24
CA GLN A 122 -12.35 3.19 3.72
C GLN A 122 -13.14 3.90 4.83
N GLN A 123 -14.47 3.82 4.81
CA GLN A 123 -15.34 4.36 5.86
C GLN A 123 -15.05 3.76 7.25
N ALA A 124 -14.72 2.48 7.32
CA ALA A 124 -14.35 1.82 8.57
C ALA A 124 -12.86 1.97 8.91
N LEU A 125 -12.00 2.00 7.88
CA LEU A 125 -10.54 2.04 8.02
C LEU A 125 -10.00 3.43 8.40
N GLU A 126 -10.43 4.49 7.69
CA GLU A 126 -9.86 5.83 7.84
C GLU A 126 -10.08 6.43 9.24
N PRO A 127 -11.23 6.24 9.93
CA PRO A 127 -11.38 6.69 11.31
C PRO A 127 -10.39 6.05 12.28
N LEU A 128 -10.09 4.75 12.11
CA LEU A 128 -9.10 4.05 12.94
C LEU A 128 -7.70 4.61 12.71
N LEU A 129 -7.33 4.86 11.46
CA LEU A 129 -6.04 5.48 11.11
C LEU A 129 -5.93 6.91 11.62
N ARG A 130 -7.00 7.71 11.47
CA ARG A 130 -7.05 9.08 11.98
C ARG A 130 -6.86 9.10 13.50
N ALA A 131 -7.57 8.24 14.23
CA ALA A 131 -7.43 8.13 15.68
C ALA A 131 -5.99 7.76 16.07
N LYS A 132 -5.38 6.78 15.38
CA LYS A 132 -4.00 6.38 15.64
C LYS A 132 -2.98 7.49 15.30
N ALA A 133 -3.16 8.20 14.20
CA ALA A 133 -2.29 9.31 13.83
C ALA A 133 -2.32 10.42 14.91
N LEU A 134 -3.50 10.78 15.41
CA LEU A 134 -3.66 11.74 16.51
C LEU A 134 -3.06 11.22 17.82
N GLU A 135 -3.28 9.95 18.17
CA GLU A 135 -2.70 9.31 19.35
C GLU A 135 -1.16 9.36 19.35
N LEU A 136 -0.54 9.18 18.18
CA LEU A 136 0.91 9.26 18.00
C LEU A 136 1.43 10.70 17.90
N GLY A 137 0.54 11.71 17.82
CA GLY A 137 0.88 13.13 17.83
C GLY A 137 1.05 13.78 16.45
N ALA A 138 0.39 13.26 15.41
CA ALA A 138 0.32 13.92 14.11
C ALA A 138 -0.66 15.11 14.11
N ASP A 139 -0.30 16.19 13.43
CA ASP A 139 -1.16 17.36 13.28
C ASP A 139 -2.02 17.23 12.03
N LEU A 140 -3.34 17.37 12.18
CA LEU A 140 -4.31 17.19 11.11
C LEU A 140 -5.17 18.45 10.92
N SER A 141 -5.20 18.98 9.70
CA SER A 141 -6.01 20.13 9.30
C SER A 141 -7.02 19.70 8.22
N PHE A 142 -8.20 19.25 8.65
CA PHE A 142 -9.32 18.97 7.75
C PHE A 142 -9.98 20.27 7.28
N SER A 143 -10.90 20.18 6.31
CA SER A 143 -11.51 21.31 5.61
C SER A 143 -10.48 22.26 4.96
N THR A 144 -9.23 21.82 4.80
CA THR A 144 -8.07 22.61 4.40
C THR A 144 -7.52 22.12 3.07
N GLU A 145 -7.70 22.93 2.03
CA GLU A 145 -7.29 22.62 0.66
C GLU A 145 -5.94 23.28 0.34
N LEU A 146 -5.06 22.55 -0.35
CA LEU A 146 -3.88 23.12 -0.98
C LEU A 146 -4.28 23.91 -2.22
N ILE A 147 -3.92 25.19 -2.27
CA ILE A 147 -4.25 26.10 -3.37
C ILE A 147 -3.08 26.27 -4.32
N ASP A 148 -1.89 26.50 -3.76
CA ASP A 148 -0.68 26.79 -4.52
C ASP A 148 0.56 26.30 -3.76
N PHE A 149 1.65 26.06 -4.48
CA PHE A 149 2.96 25.78 -3.91
C PHE A 149 4.08 26.23 -4.83
N SER A 150 5.21 26.56 -4.23
CA SER A 150 6.51 26.74 -4.87
C SER A 150 7.60 26.06 -4.05
N GLN A 151 8.79 25.87 -4.61
CA GLN A 151 9.92 25.30 -3.88
C GLN A 151 11.23 25.98 -4.27
N ASP A 152 12.18 25.94 -3.35
CA ASP A 152 13.58 26.30 -3.54
C ASP A 152 14.50 25.12 -3.17
N SER A 153 15.80 25.37 -3.02
CA SER A 153 16.76 24.33 -2.66
C SER A 153 16.54 23.73 -1.28
N ASP A 154 15.81 24.39 -0.39
CA ASP A 154 15.77 24.12 1.04
C ASP A 154 14.35 23.79 1.56
N TYR A 155 13.31 24.33 0.91
CA TYR A 155 11.92 24.21 1.35
C TYR A 155 10.91 24.20 0.20
N VAL A 156 9.71 23.70 0.52
CA VAL A 156 8.47 23.91 -0.23
C VAL A 156 7.63 24.93 0.55
N THR A 157 7.12 25.96 -0.12
CA THR A 157 6.15 26.90 0.45
C THR A 157 4.79 26.65 -0.18
N ALA A 158 3.83 26.22 0.64
CA ALA A 158 2.46 25.94 0.25
C ALA A 158 1.49 27.01 0.77
N SER A 159 0.52 27.39 -0.05
CA SER A 159 -0.61 28.22 0.34
C SER A 159 -1.84 27.33 0.47
N VAL A 160 -2.48 27.37 1.64
CA VAL A 160 -3.66 26.55 1.94
C VAL A 160 -4.85 27.43 2.31
N TYR A 161 -6.05 26.92 2.06
CA TYR A 161 -7.32 27.57 2.40
C TYR A 161 -8.16 26.64 3.27
N ASN A 162 -8.57 27.10 4.45
CA ASN A 162 -9.51 26.37 5.29
C ASN A 162 -10.93 26.89 5.04
N SER A 163 -11.78 26.03 4.47
CA SER A 163 -13.16 26.35 4.09
C SER A 163 -14.10 26.53 5.29
N GLN A 164 -13.76 25.94 6.45
CA GLN A 164 -14.56 26.06 7.66
C GLN A 164 -14.32 27.39 8.39
N THR A 165 -13.07 27.86 8.41
CA THR A 165 -12.70 29.14 9.05
C THR A 165 -12.64 30.30 8.08
N GLY A 166 -12.64 30.04 6.77
CA GLY A 166 -12.48 31.04 5.71
C GLY A 166 -11.07 31.64 5.65
N THR A 167 -10.06 30.97 6.20
CA THR A 167 -8.70 31.54 6.35
C THR A 167 -7.70 30.97 5.35
N HIS A 168 -6.83 31.84 4.85
CA HIS A 168 -5.64 31.46 4.09
C HIS A 168 -4.41 31.42 4.99
N ARG A 169 -3.58 30.39 4.83
CA ARG A 169 -2.28 30.26 5.53
C ARG A 169 -1.17 29.92 4.55
N LYS A 170 0.06 30.30 4.91
CA LYS A 170 1.28 29.84 4.25
C LYS A 170 2.01 28.88 5.17
N ILE A 171 2.32 27.71 4.65
CA ILE A 171 3.08 26.67 5.33
C ILE A 171 4.40 26.50 4.57
N ARG A 172 5.51 26.45 5.30
CA ARG A 172 6.83 26.14 4.75
C ARG A 172 7.29 24.81 5.30
N ALA A 173 7.66 23.89 4.42
CA ALA A 173 8.02 22.52 4.77
C ALA A 173 9.35 22.10 4.16
N LYS A 174 10.12 21.24 4.84
CA LYS A 174 11.35 20.65 4.25
C LYS A 174 11.01 19.70 3.11
N TYR A 175 9.88 19.02 3.23
CA TYR A 175 9.32 18.15 2.20
C TYR A 175 7.81 18.32 2.12
N MET A 176 7.27 18.18 0.90
CA MET A 176 5.83 18.06 0.68
C MET A 176 5.53 16.71 0.04
N ILE A 177 4.57 15.98 0.59
CA ILE A 177 4.14 14.67 0.08
C ILE A 177 2.76 14.83 -0.54
N ALA A 178 2.67 14.60 -1.85
CA ALA A 178 1.43 14.58 -2.60
C ALA A 178 0.78 13.20 -2.45
N ALA A 179 -0.15 13.11 -1.50
CA ALA A 179 -1.08 11.99 -1.32
C ALA A 179 -2.51 12.42 -1.68
N ASP A 180 -2.64 13.37 -2.62
CA ASP A 180 -3.86 14.08 -3.00
C ASP A 180 -4.74 13.31 -4.01
N GLY A 181 -4.40 12.05 -4.24
CA GLY A 181 -5.25 11.06 -4.88
C GLY A 181 -5.16 11.02 -6.41
N PHE A 182 -6.11 10.31 -7.00
CA PHE A 182 -6.15 9.96 -8.43
C PHE A 182 -6.01 11.18 -9.36
N ASN A 183 -6.74 12.25 -9.07
CA ASN A 183 -6.70 13.51 -9.82
C ASN A 183 -5.70 14.52 -9.25
N SER A 184 -4.54 14.03 -8.77
CA SER A 184 -3.51 14.83 -8.09
C SER A 184 -3.25 16.18 -8.78
N GLY A 185 -3.68 17.25 -8.12
CA GLY A 185 -3.44 18.62 -8.55
C GLY A 185 -1.96 18.96 -8.45
N VAL A 186 -1.26 18.38 -7.47
CA VAL A 186 0.19 18.55 -7.30
C VAL A 186 0.95 17.96 -8.49
N ARG A 187 0.70 16.70 -8.85
CA ARG A 187 1.36 16.06 -10.01
C ARG A 187 1.13 16.85 -11.29
N ASN A 188 -0.12 17.28 -11.53
CA ASN A 188 -0.48 18.03 -12.73
C ASN A 188 0.25 19.38 -12.78
N LYS A 189 0.33 20.10 -11.65
CA LYS A 189 1.01 21.38 -11.57
C LYS A 189 2.53 21.30 -11.73
N LEU A 190 3.13 20.19 -11.28
CA LEU A 190 4.54 19.88 -11.53
C LEU A 190 4.82 19.50 -12.99
N GLY A 191 3.79 19.29 -13.80
CA GLY A 191 3.95 18.87 -15.20
C GLY A 191 4.59 17.49 -15.33
N ILE A 192 4.40 16.60 -14.34
CA ILE A 192 4.95 15.25 -14.37
C ILE A 192 4.08 14.39 -15.29
N PRO A 193 4.58 13.92 -16.44
CA PRO A 193 3.82 13.08 -17.35
C PRO A 193 3.59 11.68 -16.75
N THR A 194 2.49 11.05 -17.16
CA THR A 194 2.19 9.65 -16.83
C THR A 194 2.18 8.80 -18.09
N ARG A 195 2.56 7.53 -17.96
CA ARG A 195 2.52 6.52 -19.02
C ARG A 195 1.80 5.28 -18.55
N GLY A 196 1.11 4.63 -19.48
CA GLY A 196 0.40 3.39 -19.23
C GLY A 196 -0.69 3.19 -20.28
N PRO A 197 -1.49 2.14 -20.12
CA PRO A 197 -2.69 1.91 -20.93
C PRO A 197 -3.69 3.08 -20.92
N GLY A 198 -3.63 3.96 -19.91
CA GLY A 198 -4.54 5.08 -19.78
C GLY A 198 -5.94 4.62 -19.37
N LEU A 199 -6.97 5.23 -19.97
CA LEU A 199 -8.37 4.95 -19.66
C LEU A 199 -8.78 3.54 -20.13
N LEU A 200 -9.16 2.69 -19.17
CA LEU A 200 -9.68 1.33 -19.41
C LEU A 200 -11.20 1.32 -19.50
N SER A 201 -11.89 2.03 -18.60
CA SER A 201 -13.35 2.18 -18.64
C SER A 201 -13.83 3.41 -17.87
N ARG A 202 -14.96 3.95 -18.31
CA ARG A 202 -15.82 4.81 -17.49
C ARG A 202 -16.80 3.92 -16.74
N ALA A 203 -16.62 3.75 -15.44
CA ALA A 203 -17.40 2.83 -14.62
C ALA A 203 -18.55 3.54 -13.90
N LEU A 204 -19.60 2.76 -13.59
CA LEU A 204 -20.72 3.17 -12.71
C LEU A 204 -20.74 2.27 -11.49
N THR A 205 -20.79 2.87 -10.31
CA THR A 205 -21.15 2.18 -9.07
C THR A 205 -22.62 2.45 -8.76
N ILE A 206 -23.40 1.37 -8.64
CA ILE A 206 -24.78 1.37 -8.17
C ILE A 206 -24.75 0.94 -6.70
N TYR A 207 -25.15 1.82 -5.79
CA TYR A 207 -25.34 1.48 -4.38
C TYR A 207 -26.81 1.17 -4.13
N PHE A 208 -27.07 -0.02 -3.56
CA PHE A 208 -28.42 -0.55 -3.42
C PHE A 208 -28.57 -1.39 -2.15
N GLN A 209 -29.83 -1.60 -1.77
CA GLN A 209 -30.24 -2.58 -0.77
C GLN A 209 -31.19 -3.60 -1.42
N ILE A 210 -31.07 -4.86 -1.02
CA ILE A 210 -32.04 -5.89 -1.40
C ILE A 210 -33.19 -5.87 -0.39
N THR A 211 -34.42 -5.65 -0.87
CA THR A 211 -35.62 -5.61 -0.03
C THR A 211 -36.23 -6.99 0.16
N ASP A 212 -36.04 -7.90 -0.81
CA ASP A 212 -36.46 -9.31 -0.72
C ASP A 212 -35.26 -10.23 -0.44
N LYS A 213 -34.85 -10.28 0.84
CA LYS A 213 -33.71 -11.10 1.29
C LYS A 213 -33.98 -12.60 1.22
N GLU A 214 -35.24 -13.02 1.33
CA GLU A 214 -35.61 -14.44 1.25
C GLU A 214 -35.46 -14.97 -0.17
N ALA A 215 -35.85 -14.19 -1.18
CA ALA A 215 -35.60 -14.54 -2.58
C ALA A 215 -34.10 -14.54 -2.90
N LEU A 216 -33.33 -13.57 -2.38
CA LEU A 216 -31.88 -13.51 -2.55
C LEU A 216 -31.20 -14.76 -2.00
N ALA A 217 -31.58 -15.21 -0.80
CA ALA A 217 -30.98 -16.38 -0.16
C ALA A 217 -31.20 -17.69 -0.93
N LYS A 218 -32.19 -17.75 -1.83
CA LYS A 218 -32.46 -18.90 -2.71
C LYS A 218 -31.58 -18.90 -3.96
N LEU A 219 -30.91 -17.79 -4.28
CA LEU A 219 -30.05 -17.72 -5.45
C LEU A 219 -28.75 -18.49 -5.21
N PRO A 220 -28.29 -19.31 -6.18
CA PRO A 220 -27.15 -20.21 -6.01
C PRO A 220 -25.87 -19.47 -5.65
N ASN A 221 -25.65 -18.26 -6.15
CA ASN A 221 -24.39 -17.53 -5.94
C ASN A 221 -24.48 -16.39 -4.92
N ALA A 222 -25.63 -16.18 -4.28
CA ALA A 222 -25.81 -15.08 -3.33
C ALA A 222 -25.11 -15.28 -1.98
N HIS A 223 -24.78 -16.53 -1.64
CA HIS A 223 -24.07 -16.91 -0.42
C HIS A 223 -22.60 -16.49 -0.42
N TYR A 224 -22.01 -16.21 -1.58
CA TYR A 224 -20.66 -15.67 -1.66
C TYR A 224 -20.59 -14.27 -1.03
N SER A 225 -19.55 -14.04 -0.24
CA SER A 225 -19.24 -12.77 0.43
C SER A 225 -17.98 -12.09 -0.12
N GLY A 226 -17.41 -12.69 -1.17
CA GLY A 226 -16.16 -12.33 -1.82
C GLY A 226 -16.30 -11.25 -2.88
N VAL A 227 -15.36 -11.19 -3.83
CA VAL A 227 -15.55 -10.37 -5.04
C VAL A 227 -16.21 -11.25 -6.09
N ILE A 228 -17.40 -10.88 -6.51
CA ILE A 228 -18.23 -11.67 -7.42
C ILE A 228 -18.32 -10.92 -8.75
N TYR A 229 -17.44 -11.26 -9.69
CA TYR A 229 -17.51 -10.74 -11.05
C TYR A 229 -18.74 -11.31 -11.76
N VAL A 230 -19.38 -10.50 -12.57
CA VAL A 230 -20.52 -10.86 -13.41
C VAL A 230 -20.15 -10.60 -14.86
N ALA A 231 -20.32 -11.61 -15.70
CA ALA A 231 -20.08 -11.51 -17.13
C ALA A 231 -21.24 -12.14 -17.90
N ASN A 232 -22.05 -11.30 -18.55
CA ASN A 232 -23.11 -11.72 -19.46
C ASN A 232 -23.27 -10.72 -20.62
N GLU A 233 -24.24 -10.96 -21.51
CA GLU A 233 -24.44 -10.11 -22.71
C GLU A 233 -24.81 -8.66 -22.38
N ALA A 234 -25.41 -8.41 -21.20
CA ALA A 234 -25.87 -7.08 -20.79
C ALA A 234 -24.80 -6.31 -20.02
N VAL A 235 -24.06 -6.96 -19.12
CA VAL A 235 -23.14 -6.30 -18.19
C VAL A 235 -21.85 -7.07 -17.96
N ARG A 236 -20.76 -6.31 -17.82
CA ARG A 236 -19.50 -6.72 -17.21
C ARG A 236 -19.32 -5.91 -15.94
N SER A 237 -19.42 -6.58 -14.82
CA SER A 237 -19.53 -5.91 -13.52
C SER A 237 -18.95 -6.77 -12.40
N PHE A 238 -18.96 -6.25 -11.18
CA PHE A 238 -18.75 -7.06 -9.99
C PHE A 238 -19.59 -6.58 -8.82
N PHE A 239 -20.11 -7.53 -8.03
CA PHE A 239 -20.77 -7.25 -6.77
C PHE A 239 -19.77 -7.19 -5.63
N ARG A 240 -20.12 -6.35 -4.65
CA ARG A 240 -19.68 -6.54 -3.27
C ARG A 240 -20.89 -6.45 -2.34
N PHE A 241 -20.88 -7.37 -1.40
CA PHE A 241 -21.88 -7.53 -0.37
C PHE A 241 -21.20 -7.43 0.99
N ASP A 242 -21.81 -6.70 1.91
CA ASP A 242 -21.58 -6.95 3.33
C ASP A 242 -22.25 -8.26 3.74
N ARG A 243 -21.85 -8.79 4.89
CA ARG A 243 -22.31 -10.07 5.43
C ARG A 243 -23.82 -10.11 5.60
N ASP A 244 -24.41 -9.00 6.06
CA ASP A 244 -25.85 -8.89 6.31
C ASP A 244 -26.65 -8.47 5.06
N LYS A 245 -25.98 -8.22 3.93
CA LYS A 245 -26.58 -7.75 2.67
C LYS A 245 -27.44 -6.49 2.89
N LYS A 246 -27.00 -5.58 3.77
CA LYS A 246 -27.72 -4.34 4.11
C LYS A 246 -27.32 -3.21 3.17
N GLU A 247 -26.03 -3.07 2.93
CA GLU A 247 -25.48 -2.09 2.00
C GLU A 247 -24.59 -2.82 1.00
N SER A 248 -24.99 -2.78 -0.27
CA SER A 248 -24.31 -3.50 -1.34
C SER A 248 -24.02 -2.55 -2.49
N PHE A 249 -23.01 -2.89 -3.29
CA PHE A 249 -22.77 -2.15 -4.50
C PHE A 249 -22.43 -3.07 -5.67
N LEU A 250 -22.80 -2.60 -6.86
CA LEU A 250 -22.48 -3.21 -8.15
C LEU A 250 -21.65 -2.20 -8.94
N VAL A 251 -20.44 -2.57 -9.30
CA VAL A 251 -19.61 -1.78 -10.21
C VAL A 251 -19.78 -2.32 -11.61
N ILE A 252 -20.27 -1.49 -12.53
CA ILE A 252 -20.35 -1.77 -13.95
C ILE A 252 -19.15 -1.14 -14.64
N ASN A 253 -18.32 -1.98 -15.25
CA ASN A 253 -17.13 -1.56 -16.00
C ASN A 253 -17.39 -1.53 -17.51
N GLY A 254 -18.42 -2.23 -17.99
CA GLY A 254 -18.91 -2.14 -19.36
C GLY A 254 -20.30 -2.74 -19.51
N ALA A 255 -21.04 -2.28 -20.52
CA ALA A 255 -22.38 -2.80 -20.83
C ALA A 255 -22.51 -3.18 -22.30
N GLY A 256 -23.50 -4.03 -22.61
CA GLY A 256 -23.67 -4.59 -23.94
C GLY A 256 -22.50 -5.48 -24.39
N LYS A 257 -22.55 -5.92 -25.65
CA LYS A 257 -21.52 -6.77 -26.24
C LYS A 257 -20.18 -6.03 -26.38
N PRO A 258 -19.02 -6.68 -26.12
CA PRO A 258 -17.71 -6.08 -26.39
C PRO A 258 -17.58 -5.46 -27.79
N GLY A 259 -17.02 -4.26 -27.87
CA GLY A 259 -16.77 -3.55 -29.13
C GLY A 259 -17.95 -2.75 -29.69
N THR A 260 -19.11 -2.73 -29.02
CA THR A 260 -20.27 -1.90 -29.41
C THR A 260 -20.15 -0.47 -28.89
N GLU A 261 -20.96 0.46 -29.40
CA GLU A 261 -21.06 1.82 -28.87
C GLU A 261 -21.49 1.84 -27.40
N GLU A 262 -22.39 0.92 -27.00
CA GLU A 262 -22.87 0.75 -25.62
C GLU A 262 -21.74 0.33 -24.66
N SER A 263 -20.75 -0.42 -25.15
CA SER A 263 -19.58 -0.85 -24.35
C SER A 263 -18.64 0.29 -23.98
N ARG A 264 -18.74 1.44 -24.65
CA ARG A 264 -17.99 2.67 -24.31
C ARG A 264 -18.59 3.40 -23.10
N PHE A 265 -19.81 3.03 -22.71
CA PHE A 265 -20.48 3.34 -21.45
C PHE A 265 -20.40 4.82 -21.00
N PRO A 266 -21.33 5.69 -21.44
CA PRO A 266 -21.41 7.07 -20.95
C PRO A 266 -22.08 7.09 -19.57
N ALA A 267 -21.31 6.74 -18.53
CA ALA A 267 -21.76 6.66 -17.15
C ALA A 267 -22.46 7.96 -16.67
N ASP A 268 -22.04 9.09 -17.22
CA ASP A 268 -22.55 10.45 -17.04
C ASP A 268 -23.96 10.71 -17.61
N THR A 269 -24.49 9.80 -18.43
CA THR A 269 -25.86 9.85 -18.97
C THR A 269 -26.78 8.77 -18.39
N MET A 270 -26.37 8.12 -17.29
CA MET A 270 -27.09 7.00 -16.70
C MET A 270 -28.45 7.42 -16.12
N SER A 271 -29.53 6.83 -16.63
CA SER A 271 -30.85 6.97 -16.01
C SER A 271 -31.05 5.93 -14.91
N MET A 272 -31.90 6.25 -13.93
CA MET A 272 -32.23 5.32 -12.86
C MET A 272 -32.85 4.02 -13.40
N GLU A 273 -33.70 4.08 -14.43
CA GLU A 273 -34.28 2.88 -15.04
C GLU A 273 -33.23 1.98 -15.69
N LYS A 274 -32.27 2.56 -16.42
CA LYS A 274 -31.19 1.78 -17.01
C LYS A 274 -30.26 1.16 -15.97
N ALA A 275 -30.00 1.86 -14.86
CA ALA A 275 -29.28 1.31 -13.72
C ALA A 275 -30.03 0.12 -13.09
N LYS A 276 -31.37 0.20 -12.94
CA LYS A 276 -32.20 -0.92 -12.48
C LYS A 276 -32.10 -2.11 -13.43
N ASP A 277 -32.14 -1.87 -14.74
CA ASP A 277 -32.05 -2.95 -15.74
C ASP A 277 -30.71 -3.67 -15.69
N TYR A 278 -29.61 -2.94 -15.52
CA TYR A 278 -28.30 -3.55 -15.32
C TYR A 278 -28.18 -4.33 -14.01
N LEU A 279 -28.76 -3.79 -12.92
CA LEU A 279 -28.79 -4.51 -11.65
C LEU A 279 -29.62 -5.80 -11.77
N ARG A 280 -30.79 -5.75 -12.43
CA ARG A 280 -31.60 -6.94 -12.75
C ARG A 280 -30.82 -7.95 -13.58
N ALA A 281 -30.09 -7.50 -14.60
CA ALA A 281 -29.28 -8.38 -15.43
C ALA A 281 -28.14 -9.05 -14.64
N ALA A 282 -27.55 -8.33 -13.68
CA ALA A 282 -26.51 -8.89 -12.81
C ALA A 282 -27.06 -9.86 -11.76
N ILE A 283 -28.27 -9.61 -11.25
CA ILE A 283 -28.97 -10.52 -10.33
C ILE A 283 -29.46 -11.77 -11.08
N GLY A 284 -30.03 -11.60 -12.27
CA GLY A 284 -30.58 -12.69 -13.10
C GLY A 284 -31.89 -13.28 -12.60
N ALA A 285 -32.57 -12.60 -11.67
CA ALA A 285 -33.86 -13.00 -11.09
C ALA A 285 -34.71 -11.78 -10.74
N ASP A 286 -36.02 -11.97 -10.70
CA ASP A 286 -36.98 -10.95 -10.26
C ASP A 286 -37.01 -10.87 -8.73
N ILE A 287 -36.23 -9.95 -8.17
CA ILE A 287 -36.06 -9.74 -6.73
C ILE A 287 -36.20 -8.24 -6.44
N GLY A 288 -36.87 -7.93 -5.33
CA GLY A 288 -37.01 -6.55 -4.86
C GLY A 288 -35.69 -5.93 -4.42
N PHE A 289 -35.40 -4.72 -4.90
CA PHE A 289 -34.26 -3.91 -4.49
C PHE A 289 -34.56 -2.41 -4.58
N GLU A 290 -33.79 -1.62 -3.85
CA GLU A 290 -33.83 -0.16 -3.90
C GLU A 290 -32.43 0.41 -4.14
N ILE A 291 -32.31 1.27 -5.15
CA ILE A 291 -31.08 2.01 -5.43
C ILE A 291 -31.16 3.35 -4.71
N PHE A 292 -30.16 3.64 -3.88
CA PHE A 292 -30.10 4.90 -3.13
C PHE A 292 -29.03 5.86 -3.66
N GLN A 293 -28.03 5.38 -4.42
CA GLN A 293 -27.00 6.24 -4.99
C GLN A 293 -26.38 5.65 -6.27
N LEU A 294 -26.04 6.54 -7.20
CA LEU A 294 -25.22 6.26 -8.38
C LEU A 294 -23.94 7.09 -8.31
N SER A 295 -22.82 6.53 -8.73
CA SER A 295 -21.54 7.24 -8.80
C SER A 295 -20.74 6.82 -10.02
N THR A 296 -20.15 7.78 -10.72
CA THR A 296 -19.35 7.53 -11.93
C THR A 296 -17.88 7.77 -11.64
N TRP A 297 -17.00 6.95 -12.18
CA TRP A 297 -15.56 7.10 -12.02
C TRP A 297 -14.79 6.47 -13.19
N GLU A 298 -13.51 6.81 -13.34
CA GLU A 298 -12.66 6.32 -14.42
C GLU A 298 -11.69 5.25 -13.90
N ALA A 299 -11.70 4.07 -14.51
CA ALA A 299 -10.65 3.08 -14.33
C ALA A 299 -9.49 3.44 -15.26
N ILE A 300 -8.38 3.89 -14.69
CA ILE A 300 -7.17 4.28 -15.41
C ILE A 300 -5.99 3.44 -14.91
N ALA A 301 -5.12 3.03 -15.82
CA ALA A 301 -3.82 2.44 -15.53
C ALA A 301 -2.71 3.37 -16.02
N ASP A 302 -2.04 4.07 -15.12
CA ASP A 302 -1.00 5.05 -15.45
C ASP A 302 0.03 5.19 -14.32
N LEU A 303 1.29 5.34 -14.70
CA LEU A 303 2.44 5.54 -13.82
C LEU A 303 3.15 6.85 -14.21
N PRO A 304 3.36 7.80 -13.27
CA PRO A 304 4.25 8.94 -13.46
C PRO A 304 5.68 8.52 -13.84
N ASP A 305 6.31 9.29 -14.71
CA ASP A 305 7.70 9.06 -15.13
C ASP A 305 8.70 9.21 -13.97
N ARG A 306 8.33 10.01 -12.97
CA ARG A 306 9.08 10.25 -11.74
C ARG A 306 8.14 10.41 -10.56
N PHE A 307 8.57 9.98 -9.38
CA PHE A 307 7.87 10.08 -8.10
C PHE A 307 8.33 11.29 -7.29
N ARG A 308 9.29 12.05 -7.79
CA ARG A 308 9.84 13.21 -7.10
C ARG A 308 10.16 14.36 -8.07
N GLU A 309 9.93 15.58 -7.61
CA GLU A 309 10.45 16.83 -8.19
C GLU A 309 10.99 17.72 -7.06
N GLY A 310 12.32 17.83 -6.94
CA GLY A 310 12.94 18.59 -5.86
C GLY A 310 12.61 18.04 -4.47
N ARG A 311 11.85 18.78 -3.67
CA ARG A 311 11.39 18.44 -2.31
C ARG A 311 9.94 17.96 -2.27
N ILE A 312 9.33 17.75 -3.43
CA ILE A 312 7.95 17.26 -3.56
C ILE A 312 7.99 15.80 -4.01
N LEU A 313 7.36 14.91 -3.24
CA LEU A 313 7.28 13.48 -3.54
C LEU A 313 5.82 13.04 -3.73
N LEU A 314 5.56 12.14 -4.67
CA LEU A 314 4.24 11.55 -4.93
C LEU A 314 4.08 10.24 -4.17
N ALA A 315 2.89 9.96 -3.62
CA ALA A 315 2.56 8.69 -2.97
C ALA A 315 1.10 8.28 -3.23
N GLY A 316 0.82 6.97 -3.25
CA GLY A 316 -0.54 6.45 -3.49
C GLY A 316 -1.05 6.75 -4.90
N ASP A 317 -2.35 7.00 -5.07
CA ASP A 317 -2.95 7.25 -6.39
C ASP A 317 -2.37 8.49 -7.12
N ALA A 318 -1.68 9.38 -6.41
CA ALA A 318 -0.91 10.45 -7.02
C ALA A 318 0.32 9.91 -7.79
N ALA A 319 0.91 8.82 -7.29
CA ALA A 319 2.09 8.12 -7.80
C ALA A 319 1.78 6.90 -8.67
N HIS A 320 0.58 6.32 -8.62
CA HIS A 320 0.21 5.18 -9.47
C HIS A 320 -1.31 5.06 -9.54
N ARG A 321 -1.86 5.20 -10.74
CA ARG A 321 -3.29 4.99 -11.00
C ARG A 321 -3.46 3.59 -11.54
N MET A 322 -4.38 2.83 -10.97
CA MET A 322 -4.65 1.46 -11.39
C MET A 322 -6.14 1.11 -11.27
N PRO A 323 -6.64 0.18 -12.09
CA PRO A 323 -8.00 -0.34 -11.94
C PRO A 323 -8.18 -1.04 -10.59
N PRO A 324 -9.43 -1.21 -10.11
CA PRO A 324 -9.70 -1.83 -8.81
C PRO A 324 -9.41 -3.35 -8.79
N SER A 325 -9.17 -3.97 -9.94
CA SER A 325 -8.94 -5.40 -10.07
C SER A 325 -7.71 -5.86 -9.28
N GLY A 326 -7.93 -6.71 -8.27
CA GLY A 326 -6.89 -7.15 -7.33
C GLY A 326 -6.73 -6.26 -6.09
N GLY A 327 -7.33 -5.07 -6.05
CA GLY A 327 -7.35 -4.21 -4.86
C GLY A 327 -5.99 -3.58 -4.50
N TYR A 328 -5.13 -3.35 -5.49
CA TYR A 328 -3.73 -2.97 -5.27
C TYR A 328 -3.48 -1.51 -4.85
N GLY A 329 -4.29 -0.54 -5.30
CA GLY A 329 -3.95 0.90 -5.21
C GLY A 329 -3.66 1.37 -3.79
N GLY A 330 -4.65 1.23 -2.89
CA GLY A 330 -4.50 1.61 -1.49
C GLY A 330 -3.35 0.89 -0.77
N ASN A 331 -3.16 -0.41 -1.05
CA ASN A 331 -2.07 -1.20 -0.47
C ASN A 331 -0.70 -0.68 -0.92
N THR A 332 -0.53 -0.44 -2.21
CA THR A 332 0.71 0.10 -2.78
C THR A 332 1.00 1.49 -2.20
N GLY A 333 -0.03 2.31 -2.00
CA GLY A 333 0.10 3.61 -1.35
C GLY A 333 0.54 3.54 0.12
N VAL A 334 0.02 2.59 0.91
CA VAL A 334 0.51 2.39 2.29
C VAL A 334 1.97 1.90 2.30
N GLN A 335 2.37 1.09 1.32
CA GLN A 335 3.76 0.68 1.17
C GLN A 335 4.68 1.85 0.78
N ASP A 336 4.21 2.80 -0.03
CA ASP A 336 4.94 4.05 -0.29
C ASP A 336 5.14 4.85 0.99
N ALA A 337 4.07 5.00 1.78
CA ALA A 337 4.11 5.68 3.06
C ALA A 337 5.11 5.02 4.03
N HIS A 338 5.10 3.68 4.09
CA HIS A 338 6.03 2.91 4.92
C HIS A 338 7.49 3.11 4.49
N ASN A 339 7.76 3.10 3.19
CA ASN A 339 9.11 3.34 2.67
C ASN A 339 9.59 4.78 2.92
N LEU A 340 8.70 5.78 2.82
CA LEU A 340 9.03 7.19 3.04
C LEU A 340 9.25 7.54 4.51
N ALA A 341 8.41 7.00 5.41
CA ALA A 341 8.31 7.49 6.78
C ALA A 341 9.65 7.45 7.53
N TRP A 342 10.31 6.30 7.55
CA TRP A 342 11.58 6.13 8.25
C TRP A 342 12.71 6.94 7.60
N LYS A 343 12.73 7.04 6.26
CA LYS A 343 13.74 7.80 5.52
C LYS A 343 13.64 9.29 5.83
N LEU A 344 12.43 9.84 5.74
CA LEU A 344 12.17 11.25 6.07
C LEU A 344 12.49 11.54 7.53
N ALA A 345 12.07 10.67 8.45
CA ALA A 345 12.38 10.82 9.87
C ALA A 345 13.88 10.86 10.12
N TYR A 346 14.65 9.90 9.60
CA TYR A 346 16.10 9.83 9.83
C TYR A 346 16.86 10.95 9.13
N VAL A 347 16.46 11.39 7.93
CA VAL A 347 17.07 12.55 7.28
C VAL A 347 16.82 13.82 8.09
N LEU A 348 15.58 14.07 8.51
CA LEU A 348 15.21 15.31 9.21
C LEU A 348 15.67 15.36 10.67
N GLN A 349 15.96 14.20 11.28
CA GLN A 349 16.60 14.09 12.59
C GLN A 349 18.13 14.10 12.49
N GLY A 350 18.71 14.21 11.29
CA GLY A 350 20.15 14.24 11.10
C GLY A 350 20.82 12.90 11.44
N MET A 351 20.16 11.78 11.18
CA MET A 351 20.69 10.40 11.32
C MET A 351 21.01 9.75 9.97
N ALA A 352 20.53 10.32 8.87
CA ALA A 352 20.80 9.87 7.50
C ALA A 352 21.08 11.06 6.58
N ASP A 353 21.75 10.80 5.46
CA ASP A 353 21.97 11.81 4.42
C ASP A 353 20.71 12.05 3.59
N GLU A 354 20.51 13.27 3.09
CA GLU A 354 19.35 13.64 2.27
C GLU A 354 19.15 12.71 1.06
N SER A 355 20.25 12.18 0.53
CA SER A 355 20.26 11.26 -0.58
C SER A 355 19.62 9.90 -0.31
N LEU A 356 19.40 9.55 0.96
CA LEU A 356 18.52 8.44 1.33
C LEU A 356 17.11 8.66 0.81
N VAL A 357 16.54 9.87 0.92
CA VAL A 357 15.21 10.17 0.37
C VAL A 357 15.30 10.41 -1.14
N THR A 358 16.23 11.25 -1.57
CA THR A 358 16.23 11.80 -2.94
C THR A 358 16.66 10.82 -4.02
N GLU A 359 17.41 9.76 -3.67
CA GLU A 359 17.90 8.77 -4.63
C GLU A 359 17.34 7.36 -4.40
N THR A 360 16.75 7.04 -3.24
CA THR A 360 16.26 5.67 -2.97
C THR A 360 14.75 5.52 -3.00
N TYR A 361 13.95 6.55 -2.68
CA TYR A 361 12.50 6.38 -2.66
C TYR A 361 11.94 5.96 -4.04
N GLU A 362 12.28 6.73 -5.07
CA GLU A 362 11.83 6.44 -6.43
C GLU A 362 12.45 5.15 -6.98
N ALA A 363 13.75 4.93 -6.74
CA ALA A 363 14.45 3.74 -7.18
C ALA A 363 13.85 2.45 -6.61
N GLU A 364 13.33 2.49 -5.38
CA GLU A 364 12.70 1.35 -4.73
C GLU A 364 11.22 1.21 -5.09
N ARG A 365 10.45 2.30 -5.03
CA ARG A 365 8.98 2.25 -5.12
C ARG A 365 8.43 2.26 -6.54
N ARG A 366 9.06 3.00 -7.46
CA ARG A 366 8.53 3.14 -8.83
C ARG A 366 8.56 1.81 -9.61
N PRO A 367 9.61 0.97 -9.53
CA PRO A 367 9.61 -0.34 -10.20
C PRO A 367 8.52 -1.29 -9.67
N VAL A 368 8.32 -1.34 -8.35
CA VAL A 368 7.25 -2.13 -7.74
C VAL A 368 5.88 -1.60 -8.16
N ALA A 369 5.67 -0.28 -8.10
CA ALA A 369 4.41 0.33 -8.56
C ALA A 369 4.14 0.05 -10.05
N LYS A 370 5.17 0.06 -10.91
CA LYS A 370 5.04 -0.30 -12.33
C LYS A 370 4.50 -1.72 -12.50
N GLN A 371 5.15 -2.69 -11.87
CA GLN A 371 4.73 -4.10 -11.98
C GLN A 371 3.32 -4.31 -11.40
N THR A 372 2.98 -3.60 -10.31
CA THR A 372 1.63 -3.64 -9.74
C THR A 372 0.57 -3.03 -10.66
N VAL A 373 0.85 -1.92 -11.36
CA VAL A 373 -0.06 -1.34 -12.36
C VAL A 373 -0.26 -2.30 -13.53
N GLU A 374 0.81 -2.97 -13.97
CA GLU A 374 0.78 -4.00 -15.00
C GLU A 374 -0.09 -5.19 -14.58
N GLN A 375 0.13 -5.74 -13.39
CA GLN A 375 -0.68 -6.81 -12.79
C GLN A 375 -2.17 -6.42 -12.67
N ALA A 376 -2.45 -5.22 -12.16
CA ALA A 376 -3.82 -4.72 -12.02
C ALA A 376 -4.52 -4.59 -13.39
N THR A 377 -3.78 -4.14 -14.41
CA THR A 377 -4.27 -4.07 -15.79
C THR A 377 -4.57 -5.46 -16.32
N ALA A 378 -3.65 -6.40 -16.18
CA ALA A 378 -3.84 -7.79 -16.63
C ALA A 378 -5.06 -8.43 -15.97
N HIS A 379 -5.22 -8.26 -14.65
CA HIS A 379 -6.42 -8.69 -13.92
C HIS A 379 -7.70 -8.04 -14.45
N TYR A 380 -7.67 -6.75 -14.75
CA TYR A 380 -8.83 -6.08 -15.33
C TYR A 380 -9.21 -6.67 -16.69
N VAL A 381 -8.24 -6.87 -17.58
CA VAL A 381 -8.45 -7.49 -18.89
C VAL A 381 -9.01 -8.91 -18.73
N HIS A 382 -8.37 -9.77 -17.92
CA HIS A 382 -8.78 -11.16 -17.79
C HIS A 382 -10.12 -11.36 -17.07
N ARG A 383 -10.40 -10.56 -16.04
CA ARG A 383 -11.57 -10.76 -15.17
C ARG A 383 -12.78 -9.94 -15.60
N THR A 384 -12.59 -8.86 -16.37
CA THR A 384 -13.63 -7.86 -16.66
C THR A 384 -13.80 -7.56 -18.15
N ALA A 385 -12.70 -7.29 -18.87
CA ALA A 385 -12.76 -6.81 -20.26
C ALA A 385 -11.76 -7.53 -21.18
N PRO A 386 -12.00 -8.82 -21.52
CA PRO A 386 -11.09 -9.59 -22.36
C PRO A 386 -10.84 -8.99 -23.75
N GLU A 387 -11.76 -8.16 -24.25
CA GLU A 387 -11.58 -7.41 -25.50
C GLU A 387 -10.41 -6.42 -25.49
N LEU A 388 -9.97 -6.00 -24.30
CA LEU A 388 -8.82 -5.11 -24.13
C LEU A 388 -7.47 -5.86 -24.14
N HIS A 389 -7.45 -7.14 -24.54
CA HIS A 389 -6.21 -7.93 -24.59
C HIS A 389 -5.12 -7.29 -25.47
N TYR A 390 -5.48 -6.47 -26.46
CA TYR A 390 -4.49 -5.73 -27.26
C TYR A 390 -3.62 -4.79 -26.40
N LEU A 391 -4.11 -4.28 -25.27
CA LEU A 391 -3.35 -3.43 -24.35
C LEU A 391 -2.20 -4.18 -23.68
N ILE A 392 -2.35 -5.48 -23.45
CA ILE A 392 -1.29 -6.34 -22.88
C ILE A 392 -0.09 -6.35 -23.83
N GLN A 393 -0.35 -6.56 -25.12
CA GLN A 393 0.69 -6.59 -26.15
C GLN A 393 1.27 -5.20 -26.41
N GLN A 394 0.43 -4.18 -26.54
CA GLN A 394 0.85 -2.81 -26.84
C GLN A 394 1.77 -2.22 -25.76
N HIS A 395 1.55 -2.57 -24.49
CA HIS A 395 2.32 -2.05 -23.36
C HIS A 395 3.37 -3.03 -22.82
N ASN A 396 3.57 -4.18 -23.48
CA ASN A 396 4.46 -5.25 -23.03
C ASN A 396 4.21 -5.65 -21.56
N ILE A 397 2.93 -5.82 -21.21
CA ILE A 397 2.51 -6.25 -19.88
C ILE A 397 2.83 -7.74 -19.77
N HIS A 398 3.60 -8.09 -18.74
CA HIS A 398 3.98 -9.47 -18.48
C HIS A 398 2.78 -10.34 -18.09
N GLU A 399 2.96 -11.66 -18.14
CA GLU A 399 1.96 -12.62 -17.68
C GLU A 399 1.61 -12.39 -16.19
N VAL A 400 0.35 -12.64 -15.83
CA VAL A 400 -0.13 -12.49 -14.46
C VAL A 400 0.68 -13.37 -13.51
N GLU A 401 1.29 -12.75 -12.52
CA GLU A 401 2.01 -13.45 -11.45
C GLU A 401 1.05 -13.86 -10.32
N PRO A 402 1.40 -14.83 -9.47
CA PRO A 402 0.65 -15.05 -8.23
C PRO A 402 0.60 -13.78 -7.38
N ASP A 403 -0.60 -13.34 -6.99
CA ASP A 403 -0.79 -12.09 -6.23
C ASP A 403 0.07 -12.02 -4.96
N VAL A 404 0.31 -13.16 -4.31
CA VAL A 404 1.15 -13.26 -3.11
C VAL A 404 2.61 -12.88 -3.34
N ASP A 405 3.13 -13.04 -4.56
CA ASP A 405 4.52 -12.72 -4.90
C ASP A 405 4.71 -11.20 -4.94
N LEU A 406 3.78 -10.48 -5.57
CA LEU A 406 3.72 -9.02 -5.56
C LEU A 406 3.35 -8.44 -4.19
N GLU A 407 2.63 -9.19 -3.36
CA GLU A 407 2.29 -8.74 -2.00
C GLU A 407 3.47 -8.87 -1.04
N LEU A 408 4.23 -9.96 -1.09
CA LEU A 408 5.14 -10.39 -0.02
C LEU A 408 6.58 -10.71 -0.46
N ALA A 409 6.87 -10.69 -1.76
CA ALA A 409 8.16 -11.12 -2.31
C ALA A 409 8.76 -10.17 -3.36
N TYR A 410 8.35 -8.89 -3.37
CA TYR A 410 9.08 -7.90 -4.17
C TYR A 410 10.45 -7.57 -3.57
N ARG A 411 11.36 -7.14 -4.44
CA ARG A 411 12.75 -6.81 -4.15
C ARG A 411 13.08 -5.40 -4.61
N TYR A 412 13.71 -4.65 -3.70
CA TYR A 412 14.20 -3.31 -3.96
C TYR A 412 15.62 -3.31 -4.50
N HIS A 413 15.89 -2.31 -5.36
CA HIS A 413 17.21 -2.00 -5.90
C HIS A 413 17.49 -0.52 -5.70
N SER A 414 18.50 -0.19 -4.90
CA SER A 414 18.91 1.19 -4.65
C SER A 414 20.34 1.22 -4.11
N LYS A 415 20.94 2.40 -4.08
CA LYS A 415 22.26 2.60 -3.48
C LYS A 415 22.33 2.31 -1.97
N ALA A 416 21.18 2.30 -1.29
CA ALA A 416 21.09 1.96 0.13
C ALA A 416 21.13 0.44 0.38
N LEU A 417 21.23 -0.36 -0.68
CA LEU A 417 21.22 -1.82 -0.63
C LEU A 417 22.47 -2.39 -1.32
N ASP A 418 22.91 -3.56 -0.88
CA ASP A 418 24.00 -4.32 -1.51
C ASP A 418 23.45 -5.30 -2.55
N THR A 419 22.68 -4.79 -3.52
CA THR A 419 22.09 -5.63 -4.57
C THR A 419 23.15 -5.98 -5.61
N LYS A 420 23.90 -7.06 -5.37
CA LYS A 420 24.93 -7.57 -6.29
C LYS A 420 24.37 -8.29 -7.53
N GLU A 421 23.08 -8.60 -7.52
CA GLU A 421 22.43 -9.42 -8.55
C GLU A 421 21.25 -8.66 -9.15
N GLU A 422 21.26 -8.49 -10.48
CA GLU A 422 20.08 -8.11 -11.26
C GLU A 422 19.10 -9.29 -11.25
N GLY A 423 17.85 -9.04 -10.88
CA GLY A 423 16.80 -10.06 -10.79
C GLY A 423 15.42 -9.47 -11.09
N PRO A 424 14.37 -10.31 -11.14
CA PRO A 424 13.01 -9.82 -11.28
C PRO A 424 12.60 -8.99 -10.06
N ILE A 425 11.64 -8.09 -10.25
CA ILE A 425 11.14 -7.25 -9.15
C ILE A 425 10.36 -8.08 -8.13
N ALA A 426 9.66 -9.15 -8.54
CA ALA A 426 9.01 -10.09 -7.63
C ALA A 426 9.54 -11.52 -7.84
N GLU A 427 9.58 -12.29 -6.76
CA GLU A 427 10.04 -13.67 -6.73
C GLU A 427 8.94 -14.59 -6.21
N HIS A 428 9.00 -15.88 -6.54
CA HIS A 428 8.02 -16.83 -6.04
C HIS A 428 8.17 -17.06 -4.52
N ILE A 429 7.16 -16.64 -3.74
CA ILE A 429 7.24 -16.49 -2.27
C ILE A 429 7.60 -17.78 -1.52
N TYR A 430 7.30 -18.96 -2.06
CA TYR A 430 7.60 -20.24 -1.42
C TYR A 430 9.05 -20.71 -1.63
N SER A 431 9.73 -20.19 -2.64
CA SER A 431 11.12 -20.55 -2.99
C SER A 431 12.11 -19.39 -2.82
N ALA A 432 11.62 -18.16 -2.67
CA ALA A 432 12.44 -16.98 -2.47
C ALA A 432 13.26 -17.06 -1.19
N VAL A 433 14.55 -16.69 -1.32
CA VAL A 433 15.50 -16.56 -0.21
C VAL A 433 15.66 -15.07 0.08
N ALA A 434 15.64 -14.72 1.36
CA ALA A 434 15.78 -13.36 1.84
C ALA A 434 17.20 -12.86 1.59
N ARG A 435 17.35 -11.98 0.60
CA ARG A 435 18.62 -11.36 0.18
C ARG A 435 18.50 -9.84 0.23
N SER A 436 19.61 -9.13 0.07
CA SER A 436 19.60 -7.66 0.06
C SER A 436 18.54 -7.14 -0.93
N GLY A 437 17.64 -6.29 -0.43
CA GLY A 437 16.49 -5.74 -1.14
C GLY A 437 15.18 -6.51 -0.95
N SER A 438 15.20 -7.78 -0.53
CA SER A 438 14.00 -8.58 -0.33
C SER A 438 13.23 -8.12 0.91
N ILE A 439 11.90 -8.25 0.88
CA ILE A 439 11.11 -8.25 2.12
C ILE A 439 11.63 -9.35 3.04
N ALA A 440 11.71 -9.07 4.34
CA ALA A 440 11.96 -10.06 5.36
C ALA A 440 10.85 -11.13 5.34
N HIS A 441 11.13 -12.28 4.74
CA HIS A 441 10.16 -13.35 4.60
C HIS A 441 9.70 -13.90 5.94
N HIS A 442 8.42 -14.25 6.02
CA HIS A 442 7.86 -14.83 7.24
C HIS A 442 8.53 -16.16 7.59
N VAL A 443 9.05 -16.21 8.81
CA VAL A 443 9.50 -17.42 9.49
C VAL A 443 9.23 -17.26 10.97
N LEU A 444 9.05 -18.39 11.66
CA LEU A 444 9.07 -18.45 13.10
C LEU A 444 10.52 -18.64 13.55
N VAL A 445 10.93 -17.88 14.55
CA VAL A 445 12.29 -17.93 15.10
C VAL A 445 12.25 -18.20 16.60
N ASP A 446 13.28 -18.91 17.06
CA ASP A 446 13.59 -19.06 18.46
C ASP A 446 14.68 -18.06 18.85
N THR A 447 14.46 -17.36 19.94
CA THR A 447 15.43 -16.46 20.56
C THR A 447 15.84 -16.99 21.93
N ARG A 448 16.76 -16.30 22.61
CA ARG A 448 17.12 -16.63 23.99
C ARG A 448 15.94 -16.44 24.97
N GLU A 449 14.95 -15.62 24.60
CA GLU A 449 13.87 -15.17 25.49
C GLU A 449 12.50 -15.77 25.14
N ALA A 450 12.29 -16.12 23.87
CA ALA A 450 11.01 -16.60 23.37
C ALA A 450 11.21 -17.65 22.28
N LYS A 451 10.23 -18.55 22.13
CA LYS A 451 10.22 -19.58 21.10
C LYS A 451 9.10 -19.36 20.10
N SER A 452 9.32 -19.76 18.86
CA SER A 452 8.33 -19.76 17.78
C SER A 452 7.67 -18.39 17.58
N VAL A 453 8.47 -17.32 17.62
CA VAL A 453 7.99 -15.94 17.43
C VAL A 453 8.11 -15.56 15.95
N PRO A 454 7.10 -14.93 15.33
CA PRO A 454 7.24 -14.40 13.98
C PRO A 454 8.39 -13.39 13.90
N ILE A 455 9.26 -13.52 12.90
CA ILE A 455 10.38 -12.58 12.73
C ILE A 455 9.92 -11.11 12.59
N SER A 456 8.71 -10.90 12.05
CA SER A 456 8.07 -9.58 11.92
C SER A 456 7.89 -8.86 13.26
N ASP A 457 7.82 -9.58 14.37
CA ASP A 457 7.50 -9.00 15.69
C ASP A 457 8.70 -8.26 16.29
N PHE A 458 9.89 -8.39 15.69
CA PHE A 458 11.09 -7.65 16.05
C PHE A 458 11.31 -6.39 15.19
N LEU A 459 10.53 -6.19 14.12
CA LEU A 459 10.74 -5.15 13.12
C LEU A 459 9.95 -3.87 13.43
N GLY A 460 10.25 -2.77 12.72
CA GLY A 460 9.45 -1.53 12.76
C GLY A 460 9.88 -0.47 13.79
N GLU A 461 10.85 -0.74 14.68
CA GLU A 461 11.37 0.25 15.66
C GLU A 461 12.78 0.79 15.38
N GLY A 462 13.37 0.37 14.26
CA GLY A 462 14.75 0.70 13.90
C GLY A 462 15.32 -0.38 12.99
N PHE A 463 16.64 -0.37 12.85
CA PHE A 463 17.32 -1.50 12.23
C PHE A 463 17.36 -2.69 13.19
N VAL A 464 17.36 -3.90 12.64
CA VAL A 464 17.53 -5.12 13.42
C VAL A 464 18.65 -5.96 12.81
N LEU A 465 19.68 -6.24 13.61
CA LEU A 465 20.71 -7.21 13.28
C LEU A 465 20.37 -8.53 13.96
N PHE A 466 19.91 -9.50 13.18
CA PHE A 466 19.82 -10.88 13.63
C PHE A 466 21.19 -11.54 13.51
N VAL A 467 21.63 -12.18 14.59
CA VAL A 467 22.88 -12.95 14.62
C VAL A 467 22.59 -14.42 14.91
N GLY A 468 23.33 -15.31 14.25
CA GLY A 468 23.29 -16.74 14.54
C GLY A 468 23.77 -17.06 15.95
N SER A 469 23.70 -18.35 16.31
CA SER A 469 24.00 -18.81 17.68
C SER A 469 25.45 -18.60 18.11
N ASN A 470 26.39 -18.43 17.17
CA ASN A 470 27.76 -18.01 17.45
C ASN A 470 27.87 -16.48 17.32
N ASP A 471 27.82 -15.79 18.44
CA ASP A 471 27.80 -14.33 18.52
C ASP A 471 29.18 -13.70 18.75
N ALA A 472 30.27 -14.45 18.63
CA ALA A 472 31.63 -14.00 18.95
C ALA A 472 32.13 -12.81 18.09
N CYS A 473 31.36 -12.40 17.08
CA CYS A 473 31.82 -11.57 15.99
C CYS A 473 30.87 -10.42 15.64
N TRP A 474 29.69 -10.72 15.09
CA TRP A 474 28.78 -9.70 14.58
C TRP A 474 28.16 -8.84 15.67
N LYS A 475 27.82 -9.43 16.82
CA LYS A 475 27.32 -8.68 17.99
C LYS A 475 28.36 -7.68 18.50
N PRO A 476 29.56 -8.09 18.96
CA PRO A 476 30.54 -7.14 19.50
C PRO A 476 31.01 -6.13 18.44
N ALA A 477 31.02 -6.51 17.16
CA ALA A 477 31.28 -5.59 16.07
C ALA A 477 30.20 -4.50 15.95
N MET A 478 28.92 -4.86 15.97
CA MET A 478 27.83 -3.89 15.91
C MET A 478 27.78 -3.01 17.16
N GLU A 479 28.02 -3.57 18.35
CA GLU A 479 28.11 -2.79 19.59
C GLU A 479 29.20 -1.71 19.51
N LYS A 480 30.35 -2.01 18.90
CA LYS A 480 31.39 -1.01 18.62
C LYS A 480 30.96 0.02 17.57
N VAL A 481 30.31 -0.39 16.48
CA VAL A 481 29.78 0.55 15.47
C VAL A 481 28.80 1.55 16.11
N ILE A 482 27.91 1.07 16.97
CA ILE A 482 26.96 1.91 17.71
C ILE A 482 27.71 2.83 18.68
N ALA A 483 28.67 2.32 19.46
CA ALA A 483 29.43 3.11 20.42
C ALA A 483 30.28 4.22 19.77
N ASP A 484 30.83 3.95 18.58
CA ASP A 484 31.66 4.89 17.82
C ASP A 484 30.84 5.94 17.04
N SER A 485 29.51 5.80 16.98
CA SER A 485 28.62 6.63 16.15
C SER A 485 27.57 7.35 16.99
N ILE A 486 27.69 8.67 17.14
CA ILE A 486 26.76 9.48 17.94
C ILE A 486 25.39 9.65 17.25
N ASP A 487 25.39 9.67 15.91
CA ASP A 487 24.20 10.00 15.10
C ASP A 487 23.65 8.78 14.33
N LEU A 488 23.91 7.56 14.80
CA LEU A 488 23.40 6.35 14.15
C LEU A 488 21.94 6.11 14.58
N PRO A 489 21.05 5.73 13.64
CA PRO A 489 19.74 5.23 14.00
C PRO A 489 19.81 4.04 14.96
N ARG A 490 18.73 3.82 15.71
CA ARG A 490 18.61 2.67 16.62
C ARG A 490 18.83 1.36 15.86
N VAL A 491 19.73 0.52 16.38
CA VAL A 491 19.96 -0.85 15.92
C VAL A 491 19.70 -1.82 17.06
N HIS A 492 18.74 -2.71 16.88
CA HIS A 492 18.46 -3.82 17.79
C HIS A 492 19.29 -5.03 17.38
N ILE A 493 19.91 -5.70 18.34
CA ILE A 493 20.67 -6.93 18.08
C ILE A 493 19.87 -8.10 18.66
N GLN A 494 19.41 -9.00 17.81
CA GLN A 494 18.61 -10.15 18.21
C GLN A 494 19.38 -11.46 18.02
N HIS A 495 19.44 -12.24 19.09
CA HIS A 495 20.08 -13.56 19.09
C HIS A 495 19.10 -14.62 18.67
N LEU A 496 19.47 -15.38 17.64
CA LEU A 496 18.69 -16.52 17.19
C LEU A 496 19.30 -17.82 17.69
N VAL A 497 18.43 -18.70 18.17
CA VAL A 497 18.79 -20.08 18.44
C VAL A 497 18.83 -20.78 17.09
N TYR A 498 20.04 -21.14 16.66
CA TYR A 498 20.23 -21.85 15.41
C TYR A 498 19.84 -23.32 15.56
N GLU A 499 19.00 -23.78 14.65
CA GLU A 499 18.72 -25.20 14.44
C GLU A 499 18.95 -25.52 12.94
N PRO A 500 19.74 -26.56 12.62
CA PRO A 500 19.95 -26.98 11.24
C PRO A 500 18.63 -27.24 10.51
N ASN A 501 18.50 -26.76 9.28
CA ASN A 501 17.29 -26.88 8.45
C ASN A 501 16.03 -26.18 9.01
N SER A 502 16.14 -25.35 10.05
CA SER A 502 15.04 -24.46 10.44
C SER A 502 14.62 -23.55 9.27
N SER A 503 13.34 -23.14 9.25
CA SER A 503 12.82 -22.26 8.19
C SER A 503 13.62 -20.98 8.05
N TYR A 504 14.14 -20.45 9.17
CA TYR A 504 15.01 -19.27 9.17
C TYR A 504 16.36 -19.56 8.49
N ALA A 505 17.07 -20.63 8.88
CA ALA A 505 18.35 -20.98 8.30
C ALA A 505 18.27 -21.16 6.78
N VAL A 506 17.20 -21.83 6.30
CA VAL A 506 16.97 -22.03 4.86
C VAL A 506 16.56 -20.74 4.15
N ARG A 507 15.55 -20.01 4.67
CA ARG A 507 15.04 -18.80 3.99
C ARG A 507 16.00 -17.62 4.03
N TYR A 508 16.85 -17.50 5.04
CA TYR A 508 17.81 -16.40 5.15
C TYR A 508 19.23 -16.82 4.80
N GLY A 509 19.48 -18.11 4.55
CA GLY A 509 20.80 -18.65 4.23
C GLY A 509 21.82 -18.50 5.36
N ILE A 510 21.38 -18.32 6.61
CA ILE A 510 22.27 -18.04 7.74
C ILE A 510 22.71 -19.33 8.43
N GLU A 511 24.02 -19.49 8.59
CA GLU A 511 24.65 -20.51 9.45
C GLU A 511 24.91 -19.96 10.87
N PRO A 512 25.37 -20.77 11.86
CA PRO A 512 25.59 -20.32 13.24
C PRO A 512 26.41 -19.03 13.39
N ALA A 513 27.36 -18.77 12.49
CA ALA A 513 28.24 -17.60 12.53
C ALA A 513 27.79 -16.44 11.61
N GLY A 514 26.61 -16.55 10.99
CA GLY A 514 26.10 -15.53 10.09
C GLY A 514 25.30 -14.43 10.79
N ALA A 515 24.92 -13.42 10.01
CA ALA A 515 24.09 -12.31 10.43
C ALA A 515 23.29 -11.72 9.27
N VAL A 516 22.13 -11.13 9.60
CA VAL A 516 21.27 -10.40 8.65
C VAL A 516 20.86 -9.08 9.27
N LEU A 517 21.06 -8.00 8.53
CA LEU A 517 20.60 -6.66 8.88
C LEU A 517 19.30 -6.36 8.12
N ILE A 518 18.26 -5.99 8.86
CA ILE A 518 16.94 -5.63 8.34
C ILE A 518 16.66 -4.16 8.66
N ARG A 519 16.14 -3.42 7.67
CA ARG A 519 15.73 -2.01 7.76
C ARG A 519 14.49 -1.84 8.63
N PRO A 520 14.19 -0.59 9.06
CA PRO A 520 12.95 -0.26 9.75
C PRO A 520 11.70 -0.68 8.98
N ASP A 521 11.73 -0.64 7.65
CA ASP A 521 10.61 -1.05 6.80
C ASP A 521 10.53 -2.55 6.52
N GLY A 522 11.33 -3.38 7.20
CA GLY A 522 11.32 -4.83 7.05
C GLY A 522 11.96 -5.33 5.77
N ILE A 523 12.84 -4.55 5.16
CA ILE A 523 13.64 -4.94 4.00
C ILE A 523 15.01 -5.42 4.46
N VAL A 524 15.45 -6.58 3.97
CA VAL A 524 16.81 -7.07 4.22
C VAL A 524 17.80 -6.14 3.55
N ALA A 525 18.65 -5.49 4.33
CA ALA A 525 19.68 -4.59 3.80
C ALA A 525 20.96 -5.33 3.44
N TRP A 526 21.35 -6.31 4.25
CA TRP A 526 22.62 -7.01 4.13
C TRP A 526 22.56 -8.35 4.85
N SER A 527 23.35 -9.31 4.38
CA SER A 527 23.50 -10.63 5.00
C SER A 527 24.94 -11.13 4.88
N SER A 528 25.32 -11.99 5.81
CA SER A 528 26.54 -12.80 5.74
C SER A 528 26.31 -14.17 6.37
N ASN A 529 26.82 -15.21 5.73
CA ASN A 529 26.61 -16.59 6.20
C ASN A 529 27.68 -17.01 7.21
N THR A 530 28.80 -16.29 7.29
CA THR A 530 29.98 -16.64 8.09
C THR A 530 30.50 -15.45 8.87
N CYS A 531 31.28 -15.68 9.92
CA CYS A 531 32.12 -14.65 10.52
C CYS A 531 33.58 -14.82 10.07
N LEU A 532 34.35 -13.72 10.08
CA LEU A 532 35.78 -13.68 9.76
C LEU A 532 36.73 -14.01 10.94
N ASP A 533 36.20 -14.48 12.08
CA ASP A 533 36.89 -14.65 13.37
C ASP A 533 37.71 -13.42 13.85
N ASP A 534 37.35 -12.23 13.36
CA ASP A 534 38.03 -10.96 13.61
C ASP A 534 37.00 -9.84 13.78
N VAL A 535 36.77 -9.44 15.04
CA VAL A 535 35.80 -8.40 15.42
C VAL A 535 36.11 -7.06 14.75
N SER A 536 37.39 -6.73 14.54
CA SER A 536 37.77 -5.45 13.92
C SER A 536 37.43 -5.43 12.43
N LYS A 537 37.61 -6.55 11.72
CA LYS A 537 37.15 -6.68 10.33
C LYS A 537 35.62 -6.66 10.24
N ALA A 538 34.94 -7.38 11.13
CA ALA A 538 33.48 -7.38 11.21
C ALA A 538 32.92 -5.97 11.50
N GLN A 539 33.56 -5.21 12.39
CA GLN A 539 33.21 -3.82 12.69
C GLN A 539 33.35 -2.94 11.46
N LYS A 540 34.46 -3.07 10.70
CA LYS A 540 34.65 -2.32 9.45
C LYS A 540 33.56 -2.62 8.43
N ILE A 541 33.18 -3.89 8.27
CA ILE A 541 32.11 -4.30 7.34
C ILE A 541 30.77 -3.72 7.78
N LEU A 542 30.38 -3.88 9.04
CA LEU A 542 29.13 -3.36 9.55
C LEU A 542 29.07 -1.83 9.51
N GLY A 543 30.19 -1.15 9.77
CA GLY A 543 30.29 0.30 9.60
C GLY A 543 30.02 0.73 8.15
N GLN A 544 30.61 0.06 7.17
CA GLN A 544 30.35 0.32 5.75
C GLN A 544 28.90 0.02 5.35
N VAL A 545 28.34 -1.07 5.86
CA VAL A 545 26.94 -1.44 5.64
C VAL A 545 26.02 -0.36 6.22
N MET A 546 26.26 0.08 7.46
CA MET A 546 25.49 1.12 8.11
C MET A 546 25.58 2.45 7.35
N SER A 547 26.80 2.90 7.00
CA SER A 547 27.00 4.10 6.17
C SER A 547 26.21 4.01 4.86
N ARG A 548 26.22 2.87 4.17
CA ARG A 548 25.45 2.67 2.94
C ARG A 548 23.94 2.79 3.16
N VAL A 549 23.37 2.08 4.14
CA VAL A 549 21.91 2.03 4.35
C VAL A 549 21.33 3.37 4.81
N VAL A 550 22.15 4.22 5.47
CA VAL A 550 21.77 5.61 5.81
C VAL A 550 22.33 6.65 4.82
N CYS A 551 22.95 6.19 3.73
CA CYS A 551 23.55 7.00 2.66
C CYS A 551 24.60 8.01 3.14
N ARG A 552 25.29 7.72 4.24
CA ARG A 552 26.40 8.53 4.73
C ARG A 552 27.74 8.11 4.10
N PRO A 553 28.67 9.06 3.91
CA PRO A 553 30.01 8.78 3.41
C PRO A 553 30.84 7.89 4.34
#